data_AF-A0A931EMZ0-F1
#
_entry.id   AF-A0A931EMZ0-F1
#
_cell.length_a   1.000
_cell.length_b   1.000
_cell.length_c   1.000
_cell.angle_alpha   90.00
_cell.angle_beta   90.00
_cell.angle_gamma   90.00
#
_symmetry.space_group_name_H-M   'P 1'
#
loop_
_entity.id
_entity.type
_entity.pdbx_description
1 polymer ?
#
loop_
_entity_poly.entity_id
_entity_poly.type
_entity_poly.pdbx_seq_one_letter_code
_entity_poly.pdbx_strand_id
1 'polypeptide(L)'
;MDITEKQFEEVTAICRKVFADKLQDYGASWRILRPTSVTDQIFIKAKRIRTLETKKERMVDEGIFSEFIGIVNYGLIGLMQLELGYADLVDVNVEKAIEMYDKYLYMTIELMNAKNHDYDEAWRSMRISSYTDLILTKIYRTKEIEENEGITIASEGIDANYMDMINYALFGLIKLHFSEAN
;
A
#
# COMPACT_ATOMS: atom_id res chain seq x y z
N MET A 1 -7.50 17.67 15.95
CA MET A 1 -7.54 16.44 15.15
C MET A 1 -8.62 16.59 14.11
N ASP A 2 -8.18 16.84 12.89
CA ASP A 2 -9.04 17.00 11.72
C ASP A 2 -9.78 15.68 11.42
N ILE A 3 -10.95 15.72 10.78
CA ILE A 3 -11.74 14.52 10.45
C ILE A 3 -10.90 13.54 9.62
N THR A 4 -10.13 14.07 8.67
CA THR A 4 -9.24 13.28 7.82
C THR A 4 -8.22 12.52 8.63
N GLU A 5 -7.54 13.21 9.54
CA GLU A 5 -6.55 12.63 10.44
C GLU A 5 -7.12 11.44 11.21
N LYS A 6 -8.33 11.58 11.78
CA LYS A 6 -9.00 10.48 12.50
C LYS A 6 -9.31 9.29 11.58
N GLN A 7 -9.77 9.55 10.36
CA GLN A 7 -10.09 8.50 9.40
C GLN A 7 -8.84 7.72 8.99
N PHE A 8 -7.71 8.42 8.81
CA PHE A 8 -6.41 7.80 8.57
C PHE A 8 -5.95 6.95 9.75
N GLU A 9 -5.99 7.47 10.97
CA GLU A 9 -5.63 6.72 12.17
C GLU A 9 -6.42 5.40 12.26
N GLU A 10 -7.72 5.42 12.00
CA GLU A 10 -8.57 4.24 12.08
C GLU A 10 -8.22 3.19 11.01
N VAL A 11 -8.12 3.58 9.74
CA VAL A 11 -7.82 2.60 8.67
C VAL A 11 -6.38 2.07 8.76
N THR A 12 -5.44 2.90 9.21
CA THR A 12 -4.05 2.48 9.37
C THR A 12 -3.88 1.54 10.56
N ALA A 13 -4.63 1.74 11.65
CA ALA A 13 -4.69 0.80 12.76
C ALA A 13 -5.23 -0.58 12.31
N ILE A 14 -6.22 -0.61 11.42
CA ILE A 14 -6.72 -1.87 10.82
C ILE A 14 -5.63 -2.56 10.01
N CYS A 15 -4.94 -1.83 9.11
CA CYS A 15 -3.84 -2.37 8.30
C CYS A 15 -2.69 -2.92 9.17
N ARG A 16 -2.29 -2.14 10.17
CA ARG A 16 -1.22 -2.48 11.12
C ARG A 16 -1.59 -3.71 11.94
N LYS A 17 -2.84 -3.84 12.39
CA LYS A 17 -3.31 -5.04 13.10
C LYS A 17 -3.15 -6.29 12.23
N VAL A 18 -3.60 -6.24 10.97
CA VAL A 18 -3.45 -7.38 10.04
C VAL A 18 -1.99 -7.72 9.80
N PHE A 19 -1.12 -6.71 9.68
CA PHE A 19 0.33 -6.94 9.54
C PHE A 19 0.91 -7.59 10.80
N ALA A 20 0.61 -7.07 11.98
CA ALA A 20 1.11 -7.56 13.26
C ALA A 20 0.63 -9.00 13.56
N ASP A 21 -0.65 -9.31 13.34
CA ASP A 21 -1.21 -10.64 13.56
C ASP A 21 -0.49 -11.66 12.64
N LYS A 22 -0.32 -11.34 11.36
CA LYS A 22 0.44 -12.16 10.40
C LYS A 22 1.92 -12.33 10.76
N LEU A 23 2.52 -11.27 11.27
CA LEU A 23 3.91 -11.27 11.71
C LEU A 23 4.10 -12.18 12.94
N GLN A 24 3.10 -12.32 13.81
CA GLN A 24 3.12 -13.30 14.90
C GLN A 24 2.99 -14.74 14.39
N ASP A 25 2.16 -14.97 13.38
CA ASP A 25 1.92 -16.32 12.84
C ASP A 25 3.17 -16.92 12.17
N TYR A 26 3.94 -16.13 11.42
CA TYR A 26 5.03 -16.66 10.59
C TYR A 26 6.28 -15.77 10.49
N GLY A 27 6.44 -14.80 11.39
CA GLY A 27 7.60 -13.91 11.42
C GLY A 27 7.73 -13.03 10.17
N ALA A 28 8.89 -12.39 10.01
CA ALA A 28 9.18 -11.51 8.88
C ALA A 28 9.55 -12.29 7.61
N SER A 29 8.72 -13.27 7.22
CA SER A 29 8.92 -14.12 6.03
C SER A 29 9.04 -13.33 4.73
N TRP A 30 8.52 -12.11 4.70
CA TRP A 30 8.65 -11.16 3.60
C TRP A 30 10.10 -10.76 3.30
N ARG A 31 11.05 -10.97 4.22
CA ARG A 31 12.49 -10.73 4.01
C ARG A 31 13.07 -11.50 2.82
N ILE A 32 12.47 -12.65 2.49
CA ILE A 32 12.86 -13.51 1.37
C ILE A 32 12.43 -12.92 0.01
N LEU A 33 11.44 -12.03 -0.01
CA LEU A 33 10.90 -11.49 -1.27
C LEU A 33 11.88 -10.51 -1.90
N ARG A 34 12.28 -10.75 -3.15
CA ARG A 34 12.97 -9.71 -3.94
C ARG A 34 12.03 -8.50 -4.13
N PRO A 35 12.56 -7.27 -4.27
CA PRO A 35 11.73 -6.07 -4.49
C PRO A 35 10.70 -6.24 -5.62
N THR A 36 11.10 -6.80 -6.77
CA THR A 36 10.20 -7.10 -7.90
C THR A 36 9.06 -8.05 -7.53
N SER A 37 9.32 -9.01 -6.65
CA SER A 37 8.29 -9.94 -6.16
C SER A 37 7.31 -9.25 -5.22
N VAL A 38 7.74 -8.23 -4.47
CA VAL A 38 6.84 -7.39 -3.68
C VAL A 38 5.94 -6.56 -4.60
N THR A 39 6.50 -5.95 -5.65
CA THR A 39 5.73 -5.25 -6.70
C THR A 39 4.63 -6.15 -7.29
N ASP A 40 4.95 -7.42 -7.54
CA ASP A 40 3.98 -8.41 -8.02
C ASP A 40 2.89 -8.77 -7.00
N GLN A 41 3.20 -8.82 -5.70
CA GLN A 41 2.17 -9.01 -4.68
C GLN A 41 1.14 -7.87 -4.72
N ILE A 42 1.59 -6.63 -4.85
CA ILE A 42 0.70 -5.46 -5.00
C ILE A 42 -0.12 -5.57 -6.30
N PHE A 43 0.51 -5.97 -7.40
CA PHE A 43 -0.16 -6.18 -8.69
C PHE A 43 -1.32 -7.17 -8.59
N ILE A 44 -1.11 -8.30 -7.92
CA ILE A 44 -2.15 -9.32 -7.74
C ILE A 44 -3.36 -8.72 -7.01
N LYS A 45 -3.12 -7.96 -5.93
CA LYS A 45 -4.19 -7.29 -5.17
C LYS A 45 -4.94 -6.26 -6.00
N ALA A 46 -4.21 -5.35 -6.67
CA ALA A 46 -4.83 -4.33 -7.50
C ALA A 46 -5.61 -4.91 -8.70
N LYS A 47 -5.08 -5.97 -9.34
CA LYS A 47 -5.78 -6.70 -10.41
C LYS A 47 -7.06 -7.36 -9.91
N ARG A 48 -7.05 -7.91 -8.70
CA ARG A 48 -8.23 -8.51 -8.09
C ARG A 48 -9.29 -7.46 -7.81
N ILE A 49 -8.92 -6.30 -7.24
CA ILE A 49 -9.85 -5.18 -7.06
C ILE A 49 -10.50 -4.79 -8.38
N ARG A 50 -9.70 -4.53 -9.42
CA ARG A 50 -10.24 -4.16 -10.74
C ARG A 50 -11.16 -5.23 -11.32
N THR A 51 -10.88 -6.51 -11.05
CA THR A 51 -11.73 -7.62 -11.48
C THR A 51 -13.08 -7.60 -10.75
N LEU A 52 -13.08 -7.33 -9.44
CA LEU A 52 -14.29 -7.21 -8.63
C LEU A 52 -15.12 -5.96 -8.97
N GLU A 53 -14.46 -4.86 -9.36
CA GLU A 53 -15.13 -3.63 -9.81
C GLU A 53 -15.78 -3.76 -11.18
N THR A 54 -15.28 -4.65 -12.05
CA THR A 54 -15.73 -4.79 -13.44
C THR A 54 -16.63 -6.01 -13.67
N LYS A 55 -16.51 -7.07 -12.88
CA LYS A 55 -17.34 -8.29 -13.01
C LYS A 55 -18.56 -8.23 -12.11
N LYS A 56 -19.71 -8.70 -12.63
CA LYS A 56 -20.97 -8.80 -11.89
C LYS A 56 -21.08 -10.06 -11.01
N GLU A 57 -20.25 -11.08 -11.26
CA GLU A 57 -20.31 -12.38 -10.59
C GLU A 57 -19.07 -12.59 -9.70
N ARG A 58 -19.29 -13.07 -8.46
CA ARG A 58 -18.24 -13.34 -7.47
C ARG A 58 -18.22 -14.83 -7.13
N MET A 59 -17.03 -15.44 -7.15
CA MET A 59 -16.83 -16.85 -6.77
C MET A 59 -16.24 -17.04 -5.36
N VAL A 60 -15.69 -15.97 -4.76
CA VAL A 60 -15.07 -15.96 -3.43
C VAL A 60 -15.54 -14.72 -2.68
N ASP A 61 -15.82 -14.86 -1.39
CA ASP A 61 -16.44 -13.82 -0.54
C ASP A 61 -15.44 -12.85 0.12
N GLU A 62 -14.23 -12.75 -0.43
CA GLU A 62 -13.25 -11.74 0.00
C GLU A 62 -13.50 -10.44 -0.77
N GLY A 63 -13.78 -9.37 -0.01
CA GLY A 63 -14.14 -8.06 -0.54
C GLY A 63 -12.95 -7.21 -1.00
N ILE A 64 -13.26 -6.10 -1.68
CA ILE A 64 -12.27 -5.11 -2.13
C ILE A 64 -11.47 -4.52 -0.94
N PHE A 65 -12.09 -4.42 0.24
CA PHE A 65 -11.48 -3.86 1.45
C PHE A 65 -10.20 -4.60 1.87
N SER A 66 -10.24 -5.95 1.94
CA SER A 66 -9.06 -6.74 2.33
C SER A 66 -7.94 -6.66 1.30
N GLU A 67 -8.26 -6.43 0.03
CA GLU A 67 -7.26 -6.26 -1.02
C GLU A 67 -6.53 -4.92 -0.89
N PHE A 68 -7.23 -3.83 -0.54
CA PHE A 68 -6.57 -2.56 -0.23
C PHE A 68 -5.68 -2.65 1.01
N ILE A 69 -6.08 -3.36 2.07
CA ILE A 69 -5.20 -3.65 3.22
C ILE A 69 -3.92 -4.36 2.75
N GLY A 70 -4.07 -5.33 1.84
CA GLY A 70 -2.94 -6.03 1.24
C GLY A 70 -1.99 -5.07 0.51
N ILE A 71 -2.52 -4.12 -0.27
CA ILE A 71 -1.72 -3.11 -0.98
C ILE A 71 -0.94 -2.23 0.00
N VAL A 72 -1.56 -1.75 1.07
CA VAL A 72 -0.88 -0.97 2.11
C VAL A 72 0.28 -1.75 2.71
N ASN A 73 0.02 -2.99 3.16
CA ASN A 73 1.02 -3.79 3.86
C ASN A 73 2.16 -4.25 2.94
N TYR A 74 1.87 -4.64 1.69
CA TYR A 74 2.93 -4.96 0.72
C TYR A 74 3.69 -3.72 0.24
N GLY A 75 3.03 -2.56 0.13
CA GLY A 75 3.71 -1.30 -0.17
C GLY A 75 4.73 -0.93 0.91
N LEU A 76 4.34 -1.06 2.20
CA LEU A 76 5.26 -0.84 3.32
C LEU A 76 6.40 -1.86 3.36
N ILE A 77 6.11 -3.13 3.08
CA ILE A 77 7.16 -4.17 2.87
C ILE A 77 8.09 -3.77 1.73
N GLY A 78 7.56 -3.21 0.64
CA GLY A 78 8.35 -2.72 -0.50
C GLY A 78 9.35 -1.66 -0.06
N LEU A 79 8.89 -0.66 0.70
CA LEU A 79 9.76 0.38 1.26
C LEU A 79 10.84 -0.22 2.19
N MET A 80 10.47 -1.17 3.05
CA MET A 80 11.43 -1.89 3.90
C MET A 80 12.49 -2.65 3.09
N GLN A 81 12.08 -3.34 2.01
CA GLN A 81 12.99 -4.07 1.12
C GLN A 81 13.91 -3.16 0.31
N LEU A 82 13.49 -1.94 -0.01
CA LEU A 82 14.36 -0.97 -0.67
C LEU A 82 15.54 -0.55 0.24
N GLU A 83 15.32 -0.44 1.56
CA GLU A 83 16.38 -0.09 2.52
C GLU A 83 17.26 -1.29 2.90
N LEU A 84 16.66 -2.48 3.08
CA LEU A 84 17.39 -3.66 3.56
C LEU A 84 17.95 -4.57 2.47
N GLY A 85 17.46 -4.45 1.22
CA GLY A 85 17.59 -5.53 0.23
C GLY A 85 16.76 -6.75 0.62
N TYR A 86 16.95 -7.90 -0.02
CA TYR A 86 16.36 -9.18 0.39
C TYR A 86 17.38 -10.05 1.13
N ALA A 87 16.92 -11.04 1.89
CA ALA A 87 17.75 -12.01 2.59
C ALA A 87 17.34 -13.44 2.25
N ASP A 88 18.27 -14.39 2.35
CA ASP A 88 17.99 -15.82 2.11
C ASP A 88 17.16 -16.46 3.24
N LEU A 89 17.20 -15.85 4.44
CA LEU A 89 16.48 -16.30 5.63
C LEU A 89 15.88 -15.09 6.37
N VAL A 90 14.92 -15.36 7.25
CA VAL A 90 14.37 -14.35 8.15
C VAL A 90 15.47 -13.87 9.11
N ASP A 91 15.81 -12.59 9.00
CA ASP A 91 16.87 -11.90 9.74
C ASP A 91 16.35 -10.70 10.55
N VAL A 92 15.03 -10.44 10.50
CA VAL A 92 14.35 -9.37 11.24
C VAL A 92 13.37 -9.99 12.23
N ASN A 93 13.48 -9.59 13.51
CA ASN A 93 12.54 -10.00 14.54
C ASN A 93 11.23 -9.19 14.49
N VAL A 94 10.24 -9.64 15.24
CA VAL A 94 8.89 -9.05 15.22
C VAL A 94 8.92 -7.59 15.66
N GLU A 95 9.64 -7.28 16.74
CA GLU A 95 9.73 -5.93 17.29
C GLU A 95 10.32 -4.96 16.25
N LYS A 96 11.40 -5.36 15.58
CA LYS A 96 12.04 -4.53 14.57
C LYS A 96 11.18 -4.38 13.32
N ALA A 97 10.50 -5.43 12.88
CA ALA A 97 9.58 -5.36 11.75
C ALA A 97 8.41 -4.39 12.03
N ILE A 98 7.89 -4.36 13.26
CA ILE A 98 6.86 -3.39 13.67
C ILE A 98 7.41 -1.95 13.71
N GLU A 99 8.61 -1.75 14.28
CA GLU A 99 9.26 -0.43 14.30
C GLU A 99 9.46 0.13 12.88
N MET A 100 9.90 -0.73 11.95
CA MET A 100 10.08 -0.36 10.55
C MET A 100 8.76 -0.06 9.85
N TYR A 101 7.72 -0.87 10.11
CA TYR A 101 6.37 -0.62 9.60
C TYR A 101 5.89 0.77 10.01
N ASP A 102 6.00 1.10 11.31
CA ASP A 102 5.55 2.38 11.85
C ASP A 102 6.36 3.56 11.28
N LYS A 103 7.68 3.40 11.13
CA LYS A 103 8.56 4.40 10.46
C LYS A 103 8.08 4.73 9.05
N TYR A 104 7.90 3.72 8.18
CA TYR A 104 7.52 3.99 6.79
C TYR A 104 6.07 4.43 6.63
N LEU A 105 5.18 3.94 7.49
CA LEU A 105 3.80 4.41 7.51
C LEU A 105 3.76 5.91 7.85
N TYR A 106 4.50 6.33 8.89
CA TYR A 106 4.62 7.74 9.24
C TYR A 106 5.16 8.58 8.08
N MET A 107 6.27 8.17 7.47
CA MET A 107 6.85 8.88 6.31
C MET A 107 5.88 9.01 5.14
N THR A 108 5.09 7.95 4.88
CA THR A 108 4.10 7.93 3.80
C THR A 108 2.96 8.91 4.06
N ILE A 109 2.45 8.96 5.29
CA ILE A 109 1.38 9.87 5.71
C ILE A 109 1.88 11.32 5.71
N GLU A 110 3.11 11.57 6.16
CA GLU A 110 3.69 12.92 6.12
C GLU A 110 3.81 13.44 4.69
N LEU A 111 4.29 12.62 3.76
CA LEU A 111 4.35 12.98 2.34
C LEU A 111 2.94 13.26 1.78
N MET A 112 1.95 12.45 2.17
CA MET A 112 0.56 12.63 1.77
C MET A 112 -0.03 13.94 2.30
N ASN A 113 0.20 14.26 3.58
CA ASN A 113 -0.24 15.50 4.21
C ASN A 113 0.37 16.72 3.52
N ALA A 114 1.67 16.66 3.21
CA ALA A 114 2.35 17.70 2.46
C ALA A 114 1.70 17.93 1.07
N LYS A 115 1.39 16.85 0.34
CA LYS A 115 0.67 16.94 -0.95
C LYS A 115 -0.78 17.41 -0.78
N ASN A 116 -1.51 16.93 0.22
CA ASN A 116 -2.92 17.24 0.42
C ASN A 116 -3.15 18.72 0.71
N HIS A 117 -2.22 19.37 1.41
CA HIS A 117 -2.27 20.82 1.62
C HIS A 117 -2.33 21.59 0.29
N ASP A 118 -1.67 21.09 -0.76
CA ASP A 118 -1.63 21.73 -2.07
C ASP A 118 -2.88 21.43 -2.93
N TYR A 119 -3.63 20.36 -2.62
CA TYR A 119 -4.75 19.86 -3.43
C TYR A 119 -6.13 19.92 -2.75
N ASP A 120 -6.24 20.54 -1.57
CA ASP A 120 -7.49 20.75 -0.82
C ASP A 120 -8.35 19.47 -0.71
N GLU A 121 -7.71 18.35 -0.36
CA GLU A 121 -8.33 17.03 -0.22
C GLU A 121 -9.13 16.52 -1.44
N ALA A 122 -8.76 16.92 -2.67
CA ALA A 122 -9.46 16.54 -3.90
C ALA A 122 -9.72 15.02 -4.04
N TRP A 123 -8.89 14.18 -3.42
CA TRP A 123 -9.09 12.74 -3.36
C TRP A 123 -10.47 12.35 -2.81
N ARG A 124 -11.05 13.11 -1.87
CA ARG A 124 -12.40 12.87 -1.31
C ARG A 124 -13.50 12.88 -2.39
N SER A 125 -13.32 13.61 -3.48
CA SER A 125 -14.28 13.70 -4.58
C SER A 125 -14.05 12.67 -5.70
N MET A 126 -12.98 11.87 -5.64
CA MET A 126 -12.65 10.88 -6.68
C MET A 126 -13.54 9.64 -6.63
N ARG A 127 -13.59 8.83 -7.69
CA ARG A 127 -14.26 7.51 -7.65
C ARG A 127 -13.32 6.49 -7.01
N ILE A 128 -13.85 5.50 -6.29
CA ILE A 128 -13.03 4.43 -5.69
C ILE A 128 -12.22 3.68 -6.77
N SER A 129 -12.84 3.39 -7.92
CA SER A 129 -12.17 2.72 -9.05
C SER A 129 -10.98 3.52 -9.60
N SER A 130 -10.98 4.85 -9.47
CA SER A 130 -9.84 5.67 -9.88
C SER A 130 -8.60 5.40 -9.03
N TYR A 131 -8.75 5.05 -7.75
CA TYR A 131 -7.61 4.66 -6.92
C TYR A 131 -6.98 3.36 -7.43
N THR A 132 -7.81 2.38 -7.82
CA THR A 132 -7.35 1.12 -8.40
C THR A 132 -6.53 1.35 -9.67
N ASP A 133 -7.01 2.21 -10.57
CA ASP A 133 -6.31 2.52 -11.82
C ASP A 133 -5.01 3.30 -11.60
N LEU A 134 -4.99 4.22 -10.61
CA LEU A 134 -3.79 4.96 -10.24
C LEU A 134 -2.73 4.05 -9.60
N ILE A 135 -3.14 3.13 -8.73
CA ILE A 135 -2.27 2.10 -8.17
C ILE A 135 -1.68 1.25 -9.29
N LEU A 136 -2.51 0.73 -10.21
CA LEU A 136 -2.02 -0.05 -11.34
C LEU A 136 -1.01 0.72 -12.18
N THR A 137 -1.26 2.00 -12.46
CA THR A 137 -0.32 2.87 -13.18
C THR A 137 1.02 2.98 -12.46
N LYS A 138 1.00 3.17 -11.14
CA LYS A 138 2.21 3.24 -10.31
C LYS A 138 2.97 1.91 -10.30
N ILE A 139 2.27 0.78 -10.28
CA ILE A 139 2.87 -0.55 -10.38
C ILE A 139 3.61 -0.71 -11.71
N TYR A 140 2.97 -0.39 -12.84
CA TYR A 140 3.62 -0.49 -14.14
C TYR A 140 4.85 0.41 -14.23
N ARG A 141 4.78 1.65 -13.71
CA ARG A 141 5.97 2.53 -13.63
C ARG A 141 7.09 1.93 -12.79
N THR A 142 6.74 1.33 -11.66
CA THR A 142 7.72 0.69 -10.78
C THR A 142 8.42 -0.46 -11.49
N LYS A 143 7.67 -1.32 -12.19
CA LYS A 143 8.24 -2.41 -12.99
C LYS A 143 9.18 -1.92 -14.07
N GLU A 144 8.81 -0.87 -14.80
CA GLU A 144 9.70 -0.27 -15.80
C GLU A 144 11.00 0.25 -15.16
N ILE A 145 10.93 0.86 -13.98
CA ILE A 145 12.14 1.33 -13.28
C ILE A 145 12.99 0.15 -12.80
N GLU A 146 12.37 -0.91 -12.27
CA GLU A 146 13.05 -2.15 -11.87
C GLU A 146 13.75 -2.84 -13.06
N GLU A 147 13.09 -2.90 -14.22
CA GLU A 147 13.64 -3.47 -15.47
C GLU A 147 14.76 -2.61 -16.07
N ASN A 148 14.74 -1.30 -15.82
CA ASN A 148 15.82 -0.37 -16.20
C ASN A 148 16.91 -0.26 -15.11
N GLU A 149 17.04 -1.27 -14.24
CA GLU A 149 18.05 -1.32 -13.17
C GLU A 149 18.04 -0.10 -12.24
N GLY A 150 16.87 0.52 -12.04
CA GLY A 150 16.71 1.71 -11.22
C GLY A 150 17.06 3.02 -11.91
N ILE A 151 17.45 3.01 -13.19
CA ILE A 151 17.89 4.20 -13.93
C ILE A 151 16.66 5.01 -14.36
N THR A 152 16.58 6.26 -13.89
CA THR A 152 15.57 7.23 -14.33
C THR A 152 16.21 8.47 -14.94
N ILE A 153 15.55 9.06 -15.95
CA ILE A 153 16.01 10.31 -16.59
C ILE A 153 15.49 11.54 -15.82
N ALA A 154 14.21 11.52 -15.47
CA ALA A 154 13.52 12.61 -14.77
C ALA A 154 12.45 12.13 -13.79
N SER A 155 12.24 10.81 -13.68
CA SER A 155 11.17 10.23 -12.87
C SER A 155 11.58 10.13 -11.40
N GLU A 156 10.59 10.26 -10.52
CA GLU A 156 10.71 9.90 -9.11
C GLU A 156 11.10 8.41 -8.95
N GLY A 157 11.71 8.08 -7.81
CA GLY A 157 12.18 6.73 -7.50
C GLY A 157 11.06 5.73 -7.23
N ILE A 158 11.45 4.46 -7.03
CA ILE A 158 10.52 3.37 -6.71
C ILE A 158 9.81 3.62 -5.37
N ASP A 159 10.51 4.18 -4.38
CA ASP A 159 10.00 4.56 -3.07
C ASP A 159 8.80 5.51 -3.16
N ALA A 160 8.91 6.58 -3.96
CA ALA A 160 7.80 7.52 -4.20
C ALA A 160 6.59 6.83 -4.83
N ASN A 161 6.83 5.89 -5.76
CA ASN A 161 5.74 5.12 -6.36
C ASN A 161 5.05 4.20 -5.34
N TYR A 162 5.79 3.54 -4.44
CA TYR A 162 5.19 2.76 -3.36
C TYR A 162 4.38 3.61 -2.39
N MET A 163 4.90 4.78 -1.98
CA MET A 163 4.16 5.69 -1.10
C MET A 163 2.85 6.16 -1.74
N ASP A 164 2.87 6.49 -3.04
CA ASP A 164 1.64 6.85 -3.75
C ASP A 164 0.65 5.67 -3.81
N MET A 165 1.11 4.43 -4.07
CA MET A 165 0.24 3.24 -4.04
C MET A 165 -0.42 3.04 -2.67
N ILE A 166 0.34 3.20 -1.59
CA ILE A 166 -0.15 3.12 -0.21
C ILE A 166 -1.21 4.19 0.03
N ASN A 167 -0.94 5.44 -0.35
CA ASN A 167 -1.87 6.55 -0.16
C ASN A 167 -3.19 6.35 -0.91
N TYR A 168 -3.14 5.93 -2.18
CA TYR A 168 -4.36 5.59 -2.93
C TYR A 168 -5.14 4.43 -2.30
N ALA A 169 -4.46 3.42 -1.75
CA ALA A 169 -5.11 2.33 -1.05
C ALA A 169 -5.77 2.80 0.26
N LEU A 170 -5.11 3.67 1.03
CA LEU A 170 -5.68 4.29 2.23
C LEU A 170 -6.92 5.14 1.90
N PHE A 171 -6.89 5.94 0.82
CA PHE A 171 -8.08 6.66 0.36
C PHE A 171 -9.24 5.71 0.01
N GLY A 172 -8.94 4.59 -0.64
CA GLY A 172 -9.91 3.52 -0.93
C GLY A 172 -10.51 2.93 0.33
N LEU A 173 -9.67 2.61 1.33
CA LEU A 173 -10.11 2.10 2.64
C LEU A 173 -10.99 3.12 3.36
N ILE A 174 -10.60 4.39 3.43
CA ILE A 174 -11.39 5.44 4.07
C ILE A 174 -12.76 5.55 3.39
N LYS A 175 -12.80 5.56 2.05
CA LYS A 175 -14.08 5.61 1.35
C LYS A 175 -14.94 4.40 1.67
N LEU A 176 -14.40 3.19 1.64
CA LEU A 176 -15.21 2.00 1.90
C LEU A 176 -15.67 1.93 3.36
N HIS A 177 -14.80 2.29 4.31
CA HIS A 177 -15.07 2.20 5.75
C HIS A 177 -16.07 3.25 6.24
N PHE A 178 -16.03 4.47 5.68
CA PHE A 178 -16.85 5.59 6.15
C PHE A 178 -17.97 6.01 5.19
N SER A 179 -18.03 5.48 3.96
CA SER A 179 -19.17 5.77 3.06
C SER A 179 -20.40 4.89 3.33
N GLU A 180 -20.26 3.75 4.00
CA GLU A 180 -21.39 2.89 4.41
C GLU A 180 -22.20 3.45 5.60
N ALA A 181 -21.85 4.63 6.12
CA ALA A 181 -22.55 5.30 7.22
C ALA A 181 -23.63 6.32 6.79
N ASN A 182 -24.00 6.38 5.50
CA ASN A 182 -25.07 7.24 4.98
C ASN A 182 -26.12 6.48 4.17
#